data_AF-A0A225W962-F1
#
_entry.id   AF-A0A225W962-F1
#
_cell.length_a   1.000
_cell.length_b   1.000
_cell.length_c   1.000
_cell.angle_alpha   90.00
_cell.angle_beta   90.00
_cell.angle_gamma   90.00
#
_symmetry.space_group_name_H-M   'P 1'
#
loop_
_entity.id
_entity.type
_entity.pdbx_description
1 polymer ?
#
loop_
_entity_poly.entity_id
_entity_poly.type
_entity_poly.pdbx_seq_one_letter_code
_entity_poly.pdbx_strand_id
1 'polypeptide(L)'
;MVVGQITSEWAWMYRYTLHLQPGEHAIVRVNRGVRWVTQVIYASKSWAVAVKVVNISQSRLWLSTGTFVARIAKYGYFTRAGRFVRPGRQRYKEWQQLIYENTKLIEKQRYERKLAELEESLQPPCVQVPEYQ
;
A
#
# COMPACT_ATOMS: atom_id res chain seq x y z
N MET A 1 -17.57 12.48 -13.79
CA MET A 1 -16.13 12.37 -13.44
C MET A 1 -16.10 11.87 -12.00
N VAL A 2 -15.81 10.59 -11.74
CA VAL A 2 -15.82 10.10 -10.35
C VAL A 2 -14.45 10.39 -9.75
N VAL A 3 -14.40 11.43 -8.92
CA VAL A 3 -13.27 11.70 -8.02
C VAL A 3 -13.59 10.93 -6.74
N GLY A 4 -12.85 9.86 -6.45
CA GLY A 4 -13.02 9.14 -5.19
C GLY A 4 -12.56 10.03 -4.04
N GLN A 5 -13.50 10.54 -3.23
CA GLN A 5 -13.20 11.25 -1.99
C GLN A 5 -12.90 10.26 -0.87
N ILE A 6 -11.93 10.60 -0.03
CA ILE A 6 -11.50 9.84 1.14
C ILE A 6 -12.45 10.20 2.29
N THR A 7 -13.30 9.27 2.72
CA THR A 7 -14.05 9.38 3.97
C THR A 7 -13.44 8.40 4.99
N SER A 8 -13.01 8.95 6.13
CA SER A 8 -12.21 8.27 7.15
C SER A 8 -13.04 7.93 8.38
N GLU A 9 -12.97 6.69 8.88
CA GLU A 9 -13.29 6.43 10.30
C GLU A 9 -12.64 5.21 10.97
N TRP A 10 -11.67 4.49 10.37
CA TRP A 10 -10.93 3.43 11.09
C TRP A 10 -9.45 3.41 10.72
N ALA A 11 -8.61 3.89 11.64
CA ALA A 11 -7.19 4.08 11.45
C ALA A 11 -6.37 3.20 12.40
N TRP A 12 -6.10 1.94 12.05
CA TRP A 12 -4.92 1.18 12.56
C TRP A 12 -4.47 0.07 11.60
N MET A 13 -4.42 0.30 10.29
CA MET A 13 -3.59 -0.50 9.38
C MET A 13 -3.46 0.23 8.05
N TYR A 14 -2.23 0.50 7.58
CA TYR A 14 -1.89 1.26 6.36
C TYR A 14 -2.44 0.68 5.05
N ARG A 15 -3.76 0.64 4.86
CA ARG A 15 -4.43 0.09 3.68
C ARG A 15 -5.64 0.97 3.36
N TYR A 16 -5.40 2.07 2.65
CA TYR A 16 -6.49 2.86 2.07
C TYR A 16 -6.98 2.14 0.82
N THR A 17 -8.21 1.62 0.86
CA THR A 17 -8.86 0.97 -0.28
C THR A 17 -10.02 1.83 -0.76
N LEU A 18 -9.97 2.27 -2.01
CA LEU A 18 -11.05 3.00 -2.67
C LEU A 18 -11.77 2.06 -3.62
N HIS A 19 -13.06 1.83 -3.40
CA HIS A 19 -13.88 1.04 -4.29
C HIS A 19 -14.17 1.82 -5.57
N LEU A 20 -14.08 1.13 -6.70
CA LEU A 20 -14.37 1.65 -8.02
C LEU A 20 -15.70 1.05 -8.49
N GLN A 21 -16.48 1.85 -9.21
CA GLN A 21 -17.56 1.35 -10.05
C GLN A 21 -17.25 1.63 -11.53
N PRO A 22 -16.32 0.87 -12.13
CA PRO A 22 -16.10 0.98 -13.56
C PRO A 22 -17.28 0.33 -14.29
N GLY A 23 -17.96 1.09 -15.15
CA GLY A 23 -18.82 0.49 -16.16
C GLY A 23 -18.03 -0.42 -17.11
N GLU A 24 -18.73 -1.22 -17.91
CA GLU A 24 -18.14 -2.33 -18.70
C GLU A 24 -16.98 -1.93 -19.63
N HIS A 25 -16.93 -0.66 -20.05
CA HIS A 25 -15.90 -0.13 -20.96
C HIS A 25 -14.93 0.87 -20.30
N ALA A 26 -14.85 0.88 -18.98
CA ALA A 26 -13.99 1.80 -18.25
C ALA A 26 -12.58 1.23 -18.03
N ILE A 27 -11.56 2.00 -18.40
CA ILE A 27 -10.16 1.72 -18.10
C ILE A 27 -9.75 2.45 -16.82
N VAL A 28 -9.16 1.71 -15.89
CA VAL A 28 -8.48 2.26 -14.71
C VAL A 28 -7.01 2.53 -15.06
N ARG A 29 -6.53 3.73 -14.73
CA ARG A 29 -5.09 4.03 -14.69
C ARG A 29 -4.73 4.50 -13.29
N VAL A 30 -3.58 4.03 -12.80
CA VAL A 30 -3.12 4.25 -11.43
C VAL A 30 -1.90 5.15 -11.42
N ASN A 31 -1.75 5.89 -10.34
CA ASN A 31 -0.61 6.77 -10.12
C ASN A 31 0.36 6.15 -9.11
N ARG A 32 1.52 6.77 -9.02
CA ARG A 32 2.53 6.48 -8.01
C ARG A 32 3.09 7.80 -7.49
N GLY A 33 3.35 7.83 -6.19
CA GLY A 33 4.15 8.87 -5.55
C GLY A 33 5.58 8.43 -5.29
N VAL A 34 6.36 9.33 -4.69
CA VAL A 34 7.75 9.05 -4.29
C VAL A 34 7.79 7.95 -3.22
N ARG A 35 6.86 7.99 -2.26
CA ARG A 35 6.83 7.10 -1.08
C ARG A 35 5.68 6.10 -1.10
N TRP A 36 4.86 6.07 -2.15
CA TRP A 36 3.68 5.22 -2.22
C TRP A 36 3.37 4.78 -3.64
N VAL A 37 2.72 3.63 -3.75
CA VAL A 37 2.29 3.02 -5.01
C VAL A 37 0.82 2.63 -4.90
N THR A 38 0.05 2.84 -5.97
CA THR A 38 -1.32 2.33 -6.03
C THR A 38 -1.36 0.93 -6.64
N GLN A 39 -1.93 -0.02 -5.89
CA GLN A 39 -2.23 -1.38 -6.30
C GLN A 39 -3.70 -1.49 -6.72
N VAL A 40 -3.97 -2.04 -7.89
CA VAL A 40 -5.33 -2.38 -8.33
C VAL A 40 -5.74 -3.73 -7.74
N ILE A 41 -6.95 -3.79 -7.20
CA ILE A 41 -7.61 -5.01 -6.74
C ILE A 41 -8.62 -5.43 -7.80
N TYR A 42 -8.46 -6.65 -8.30
CA TYR A 42 -9.34 -7.26 -9.28
C TYR A 42 -10.33 -8.21 -8.61
N ALA A 43 -11.57 -8.20 -9.07
CA ALA A 43 -12.51 -9.28 -8.75
C ALA A 43 -12.37 -10.45 -9.74
N SER A 44 -13.11 -11.52 -9.46
CA SER A 44 -13.13 -12.82 -10.18
C SER A 44 -13.33 -12.73 -11.70
N LYS A 45 -13.74 -11.58 -12.25
CA LYS A 45 -13.94 -11.39 -13.70
C LYS A 45 -12.82 -10.60 -14.40
N SER A 46 -11.69 -10.29 -13.76
CA SER A 46 -10.61 -9.41 -14.27
C SER A 46 -10.96 -7.92 -14.33
N TRP A 47 -11.97 -7.50 -13.57
CA TRP A 47 -12.44 -6.12 -13.52
C TRP A 47 -11.89 -5.48 -12.26
N ALA A 48 -11.37 -4.26 -12.38
CA ALA A 48 -10.80 -3.52 -11.27
C ALA A 48 -11.93 -3.05 -10.35
N VAL A 49 -12.01 -3.60 -9.13
CA VAL A 49 -13.07 -3.29 -8.17
C VAL A 49 -12.62 -2.29 -7.12
N ALA A 50 -11.32 -2.22 -6.86
CA ALA A 50 -10.80 -1.23 -5.94
C ALA A 50 -9.36 -0.87 -6.29
N VAL A 51 -8.90 0.25 -5.74
CA VAL A 51 -7.50 0.63 -5.71
C VAL A 51 -7.05 0.78 -4.27
N LYS A 52 -5.88 0.26 -3.98
CA LYS A 52 -5.25 0.32 -2.67
C LYS A 52 -3.99 1.16 -2.75
N VAL A 53 -3.78 2.08 -1.82
CA VAL A 53 -2.49 2.77 -1.70
C VAL A 53 -1.59 1.99 -0.74
N VAL A 54 -0.40 1.66 -1.22
CA VAL A 54 0.63 0.94 -0.47
C VAL A 54 1.79 1.90 -0.20
N ASN A 55 2.15 2.05 1.07
CA ASN A 55 3.36 2.76 1.48
C ASN A 55 4.58 1.89 1.15
N ILE A 56 5.51 2.42 0.37
CA ILE A 56 6.78 1.73 0.03
C ILE A 56 7.97 2.29 0.82
N SER A 57 7.73 3.29 1.67
CA SER A 57 8.74 3.87 2.56
C SER A 57 8.66 3.26 3.96
N GLN A 58 9.77 3.35 4.71
CA GLN A 58 9.84 2.92 6.11
C GLN A 58 9.20 3.95 7.07
N SER A 59 8.87 5.14 6.59
CA SER A 59 8.29 6.23 7.40
C SER A 59 6.77 6.29 7.24
N ARG A 60 6.09 6.97 8.19
CA ARG A 60 4.65 7.23 8.07
C ARG A 60 4.35 8.03 6.80
N LEU A 61 3.30 7.61 6.10
CA LEU A 61 2.83 8.25 4.87
C LEU A 61 1.60 9.12 5.16
N TRP A 62 1.71 10.41 4.85
CA TRP A 62 0.59 11.35 4.85
C TRP A 62 0.19 11.66 3.40
N LEU A 63 -1.06 11.39 3.05
CA LEU A 63 -1.61 11.73 1.74
C LEU A 63 -2.58 12.90 1.91
N SER A 64 -2.37 13.97 1.15
CA SER A 64 -3.31 15.09 1.11
C SER A 64 -4.60 14.66 0.40
N THR A 65 -5.75 15.19 0.84
CA THR A 65 -7.08 14.87 0.30
C THR A 65 -7.22 15.15 -1.21
N GLY A 66 -6.39 16.02 -1.78
CA GLY A 66 -6.34 16.29 -3.24
C GLY A 66 -5.44 15.36 -4.05
N THR A 67 -4.87 14.31 -3.45
CA THR A 67 -3.93 13.42 -4.14
C THR A 67 -4.68 12.49 -5.11
N PHE A 68 -4.44 12.65 -6.41
CA PHE A 68 -5.01 11.74 -7.40
C PHE A 68 -4.25 10.41 -7.45
N VAL A 69 -4.86 9.37 -6.89
CA VAL A 69 -4.29 8.01 -6.82
C VAL A 69 -4.65 7.13 -8.02
N ALA A 70 -5.84 7.34 -8.59
CA ALA A 70 -6.30 6.63 -9.77
C ALA A 70 -7.26 7.49 -10.60
N ARG A 71 -7.40 7.15 -11.87
CA ARG A 71 -8.35 7.77 -12.80
C ARG A 71 -9.07 6.69 -13.58
N ILE A 72 -10.38 6.82 -13.66
CA ILE A 72 -11.24 6.00 -14.51
C ILE A 72 -11.59 6.82 -15.75
N ALA A 73 -11.41 6.27 -16.95
CA ALA A 73 -11.93 6.87 -18.17
C ALA A 73 -12.39 5.81 -19.16
N LYS A 74 -13.26 6.20 -20.10
CA LYS A 74 -13.70 5.32 -21.18
C LYS A 74 -12.52 4.90 -22.08
N TYR A 75 -12.63 3.71 -22.66
CA TYR A 75 -11.70 3.24 -23.68
C TYR A 75 -11.54 4.29 -24.80
N GLY A 76 -10.30 4.61 -25.19
CA GLY A 76 -10.00 5.62 -26.23
C GLY A 76 -9.90 7.08 -25.78
N TYR A 77 -10.49 7.46 -24.64
CA TYR A 77 -10.54 8.86 -24.17
C TYR A 77 -9.40 9.28 -23.24
N PHE A 78 -8.36 8.46 -23.10
CA PHE A 78 -7.21 8.80 -22.27
C PHE A 78 -6.17 9.55 -23.07
N THR A 79 -5.94 10.82 -22.73
CA THR A 79 -4.74 11.54 -23.17
C THR A 79 -3.50 10.79 -22.69
N ARG A 80 -2.52 10.60 -23.59
CA ARG A 80 -1.25 9.89 -23.30
C ARG A 80 -0.38 10.65 -22.28
N ALA A 81 -0.71 11.92 -22.03
CA ALA A 81 -0.06 12.79 -21.06
C ALA A 81 -0.50 12.46 -19.63
N GLY A 82 0.43 11.99 -18.80
CA GLY A 82 0.24 11.92 -17.35
C GLY A 82 1.15 10.93 -16.62
N ARG A 83 1.19 11.06 -15.29
CA ARG A 83 1.88 10.15 -14.35
C ARG A 83 1.13 8.82 -14.13
N PHE A 84 -0.01 8.65 -14.79
CA PHE A 84 -0.91 7.51 -14.60
C PHE A 84 -0.58 6.37 -15.57
N VAL A 85 -0.37 5.17 -15.02
CA VAL A 85 -0.01 3.96 -15.76
C VAL A 85 -1.21 3.03 -15.83
N ARG A 86 -1.41 2.41 -17.01
CA ARG A 86 -2.41 1.35 -17.17
C ARG A 86 -1.89 0.05 -16.53
N PRO A 87 -2.70 -0.60 -15.67
CA PRO A 87 -2.38 -1.93 -15.17
C PRO A 87 -2.08 -2.92 -16.32
N GLY A 88 -1.12 -3.82 -16.09
CA GLY A 88 -0.64 -4.76 -17.12
C GLY A 88 0.49 -4.23 -18.02
N ARG A 89 0.83 -2.93 -17.95
CA ARG A 89 2.05 -2.38 -18.58
C ARG A 89 3.29 -2.74 -17.76
N GLN A 90 4.45 -2.80 -18.41
CA GLN A 90 5.74 -3.10 -17.76
C GLN A 90 6.02 -2.19 -16.55
N ARG A 91 5.81 -0.88 -16.70
CA ARG A 91 5.94 0.08 -15.58
C ARG A 91 5.08 -0.27 -14.36
N TYR A 92 3.89 -0.83 -14.57
CA TYR A 92 3.05 -1.25 -13.44
C TYR A 92 3.55 -2.56 -12.82
N LYS A 93 4.14 -3.47 -13.60
CA LYS A 93 4.78 -4.68 -13.07
C LYS A 93 5.95 -4.34 -12.14
N GLU A 94 6.78 -3.36 -12.50
CA GLU A 94 7.84 -2.82 -11.63
C GLU A 94 7.27 -2.31 -10.30
N TRP A 95 6.12 -1.63 -10.35
CA TRP A 95 5.44 -1.13 -9.16
C TRP A 95 4.86 -2.27 -8.30
N GLN A 96 4.35 -3.34 -8.94
CA GLN A 96 3.91 -4.54 -8.23
C GLN A 96 5.08 -5.25 -7.53
N GLN A 97 6.25 -5.26 -8.14
CA GLN A 97 7.46 -5.81 -7.53
C GLN A 97 7.86 -5.01 -6.29
N LEU A 98 7.85 -3.68 -6.34
CA LEU A 98 8.12 -2.83 -5.17
C LEU A 98 7.15 -3.12 -4.01
N ILE A 99 5.86 -3.31 -4.31
CA ILE A 99 4.85 -3.68 -3.31
C ILE A 99 5.18 -5.04 -2.68
N TYR A 100 5.57 -6.02 -3.49
CA TYR A 100 5.91 -7.36 -3.04
C TYR A 100 7.13 -7.37 -2.12
N GLU A 101 8.22 -6.73 -2.55
CA GLU A 101 9.47 -6.61 -1.78
C GLU A 101 9.24 -5.88 -0.46
N ASN A 102 8.49 -4.77 -0.48
CA ASN A 102 8.17 -4.03 0.73
C ASN A 102 7.30 -4.84 1.71
N THR A 103 6.32 -5.60 1.20
CA THR A 103 5.48 -6.46 2.04
C THR A 103 6.33 -7.53 2.74
N LYS A 104 7.23 -8.20 1.99
CA LYS A 104 8.17 -9.17 2.56
C LYS A 104 9.08 -8.56 3.62
N LEU A 105 9.59 -7.35 3.37
CA LEU A 105 10.43 -6.63 4.33
C LEU A 105 9.67 -6.39 5.65
N ILE A 106 8.43 -5.91 5.57
CA ILE A 106 7.60 -5.64 6.75
C ILE A 106 7.29 -6.93 7.53
N GLU A 107 6.99 -8.02 6.84
CA GLU A 107 6.75 -9.32 7.46
C GLU A 107 7.99 -9.83 8.19
N LYS A 108 9.17 -9.75 7.55
CA LYS A 108 10.45 -10.11 8.16
C LYS A 108 10.72 -9.29 9.43
N GLN A 109 10.58 -7.97 9.38
CA GLN A 109 10.79 -7.09 10.54
C GLN A 109 9.80 -7.35 11.68
N ARG A 110 8.58 -7.83 11.38
CA ARG A 110 7.61 -8.24 12.40
C ARG A 110 8.03 -9.54 13.05
N TYR A 111 8.55 -10.49 12.27
CA TYR A 111 9.05 -11.75 12.79
C TYR A 111 10.27 -11.52 13.70
N GLU A 112 11.24 -10.72 13.27
CA GLU A 112 12.42 -10.37 14.07
C GLU A 112 12.06 -9.69 15.39
N ARG A 113 11.10 -8.77 15.39
CA ARG A 113 10.61 -8.14 16.62
C ARG A 113 9.97 -9.13 17.59
N LYS A 114 9.16 -10.05 17.07
CA LYS A 114 8.57 -11.11 17.90
C LYS A 114 9.62 -12.06 18.49
N LEU A 115 10.67 -12.34 17.72
CA LEU A 115 11.78 -13.17 18.19
C LEU A 115 12.55 -12.46 19.31
N ALA A 116 12.86 -11.17 19.14
CA ALA A 116 13.53 -10.37 20.17
C ALA A 116 12.71 -10.25 21.46
N GLU A 117 11.39 -10.06 21.35
CA GLU A 117 10.48 -10.02 22.50
C GLU A 117 10.44 -11.37 23.25
N LEU A 118 10.45 -12.48 22.51
CA LEU A 118 10.57 -13.82 23.11
C LEU A 118 11.92 -13.98 23.82
N GLU A 119 13.03 -13.63 23.18
CA GLU A 119 14.37 -13.69 23.78
C GLU A 119 14.46 -12.84 25.06
N GLU A 120 13.90 -11.63 25.06
CA GLU A 120 13.83 -10.76 26.23
C GLU A 120 13.02 -11.39 27.37
N SER A 121 11.85 -11.98 27.06
CA SER A 121 11.03 -12.68 28.06
C SER A 121 11.69 -13.92 28.66
N LEU A 122 12.64 -14.52 27.94
CA LEU A 122 13.42 -15.65 28.41
C LEU A 122 14.64 -15.22 29.25
N GLN A 123 14.95 -13.92 29.31
CA GLN A 123 16.03 -13.44 30.17
C GLN A 123 15.66 -13.69 31.63
N PRO A 124 16.54 -14.33 32.42
CA PRO A 124 16.30 -14.50 33.84
C PRO A 124 16.19 -13.12 34.50
N PRO A 125 15.29 -12.95 35.48
CA PRO A 125 15.17 -11.68 36.19
C PRO A 125 16.54 -11.29 36.74
N CYS A 126 16.94 -10.03 36.49
CA CYS A 126 18.22 -9.49 36.94
C CYS A 126 18.37 -9.69 38.45
N VAL A 127 19.21 -10.66 38.84
CA VAL A 127 19.62 -10.83 40.23
C VAL A 127 20.60 -9.70 40.51
N GLN A 128 20.20 -8.74 41.35
CA GLN A 128 21.08 -7.72 41.89
C GLN A 128 22.29 -8.43 42.51
N VAL A 129 23.50 -8.16 42.01
CA VAL A 129 24.72 -8.76 42.56
C VAL A 129 24.93 -8.13 43.94
N PRO A 130 24.89 -8.90 45.04
CA PRO A 130 25.17 -8.33 46.35
C PRO A 130 26.65 -7.91 46.40
N GLU A 131 26.90 -6.66 46.77
CA GLU A 131 28.24 -6.20 47.17
C GLU A 131 28.55 -6.79 48.54
N TYR A 132 29.50 -7.72 48.59
CA TYR A 132 30.07 -8.20 49.85
C TYR A 132 31.18 -7.23 50.28
N GLN A 133 31.01 -6.63 51.47
CA GLN A 133 32.07 -5.93 52.19
C GLN A 133 32.93 -6.91 52.99
#